data_AF-A0A2N6F8A6-F1
#
_entry.id   AF-A0A2N6F8A6-F1
#
_cell.length_a   1.000
_cell.length_b   1.000
_cell.length_c   1.000
_cell.angle_alpha   90.00
_cell.angle_beta   90.00
_cell.angle_gamma   90.00
#
_symmetry.space_group_name_H-M   'P 1'
#
loop_
_entity.id
_entity.type
_entity.pdbx_description
1 polymer ?
#
loop_
_entity_poly.entity_id
_entity_poly.type
_entity_poly.pdbx_seq_one_letter_code
_entity_poly.pdbx_strand_id
1 'polypeptide(L)'
;MKMTKISLLLVLVFLLSACAMSSSEKAFEKALYDKYSSHCREYAVEEFAKHAEADQQALYEECMNYHIRKDTDCPYCILDPEKK
;
A
#
# COMPACT_ATOMS: atom_id res chain seq x y z
N MET A 1 0.74 -39.23 29.96
CA MET A 1 0.29 -38.68 28.65
C MET A 1 0.39 -37.15 28.68
N LYS A 2 1.44 -36.57 28.08
CA LYS A 2 1.68 -35.12 27.97
C LYS A 2 1.35 -34.70 26.52
N MET A 3 0.07 -34.68 26.14
CA MET A 3 -0.36 -34.36 24.77
C MET A 3 -1.15 -33.04 24.64
N THR A 4 -1.53 -32.40 25.75
CA THR A 4 -2.37 -31.19 25.75
C THR A 4 -1.64 -29.88 25.47
N LYS A 5 -0.31 -29.83 25.62
CA LYS A 5 0.47 -28.59 25.43
C LYS A 5 0.82 -28.27 23.96
N ILE A 6 0.88 -29.30 23.10
CA ILE A 6 1.27 -29.14 21.69
C ILE A 6 0.11 -28.58 20.86
N SER A 7 -1.13 -28.97 21.15
CA SER A 7 -2.31 -28.46 20.43
C SER A 7 -2.57 -26.97 20.67
N LEU A 8 -2.30 -26.45 21.87
CA LEU A 8 -2.50 -25.03 22.17
C LEU A 8 -1.53 -24.14 21.37
N LEU A 9 -0.28 -24.59 21.22
CA LEU A 9 0.75 -23.88 20.44
C LEU A 9 0.41 -23.83 18.94
N LEU A 10 -0.10 -24.92 18.38
CA LEU A 10 -0.49 -24.97 16.97
C LEU A 10 -1.66 -24.01 16.67
N VAL A 11 -2.65 -23.94 17.55
CA VAL A 11 -3.78 -23.00 17.41
C VAL A 11 -3.32 -21.54 17.49
N LEU A 12 -2.39 -21.23 18.39
CA LEU A 12 -1.81 -19.89 18.52
C LEU A 12 -1.04 -19.46 17.25
N VAL A 13 -0.27 -20.36 16.64
CA VAL A 13 0.47 -20.07 15.39
C VAL A 13 -0.50 -19.81 14.23
N PHE A 14 -1.61 -20.55 14.13
CA PHE A 14 -2.64 -20.30 13.12
C PHE A 14 -3.34 -18.95 13.32
N LEU A 15 -3.62 -18.55 14.57
CA LEU A 15 -4.21 -17.25 14.88
C LEU A 15 -3.26 -16.08 14.59
N LEU A 16 -1.96 -16.26 14.82
CA LEU A 16 -0.93 -15.25 14.54
C LEU A 16 -0.69 -15.06 13.03
N SER A 17 -0.74 -16.13 12.23
CA SER A 17 -0.63 -16.03 10.76
C SER A 17 -1.80 -15.31 10.11
N ALA A 18 -3.00 -15.34 10.70
CA ALA A 18 -4.15 -14.59 10.22
C ALA A 18 -4.06 -13.07 10.48
N CYS A 19 -3.18 -12.65 11.41
CA CYS A 19 -2.90 -11.24 11.69
C CYS A 19 -1.70 -10.70 10.90
N ALA A 20 -0.94 -11.54 10.20
CA ALA A 20 0.39 -11.17 9.72
C ALA A 20 0.41 -10.35 8.43
N MET A 21 -0.68 -10.26 7.68
CA MET A 21 -0.86 -9.30 6.58
C MET A 21 -2.36 -9.21 6.29
N SER A 22 -2.98 -8.16 6.80
CA SER A 22 -4.43 -8.01 6.69
C SER A 22 -4.80 -7.73 5.22
N SER A 23 -5.85 -8.37 4.71
CA SER A 23 -6.44 -8.02 3.41
C SER A 23 -6.73 -6.52 3.26
N SER A 24 -6.91 -5.83 4.39
CA SER A 24 -7.06 -4.38 4.50
C SER A 24 -5.86 -3.60 3.97
N GLU A 25 -4.62 -4.02 4.25
CA GLU A 25 -3.41 -3.30 3.79
C GLU A 25 -3.28 -3.34 2.27
N LYS A 26 -3.54 -4.50 1.65
CA LYS A 26 -3.54 -4.63 0.19
C LYS A 26 -4.67 -3.87 -0.49
N ALA A 27 -5.87 -3.85 0.12
CA ALA A 27 -6.99 -3.07 -0.39
C ALA A 27 -6.72 -1.57 -0.30
N PHE A 28 -6.08 -1.13 0.78
CA PHE A 28 -5.67 0.26 1.01
C PHE A 28 -4.59 0.71 0.02
N GLU A 29 -3.55 -0.10 -0.19
CA GLU A 29 -2.52 0.15 -1.20
C GLU A 29 -3.14 0.27 -2.58
N LYS A 30 -4.03 -0.67 -2.95
CA LYS A 30 -4.74 -0.62 -4.23
C LYS A 30 -5.58 0.67 -4.37
N ALA A 31 -6.30 1.08 -3.33
CA ALA A 31 -7.10 2.30 -3.35
C ALA A 31 -6.24 3.57 -3.55
N LEU A 32 -5.05 3.61 -2.94
CA LEU A 32 -4.07 4.66 -3.16
C LEU A 32 -3.56 4.69 -4.61
N TYR A 33 -3.23 3.52 -5.17
CA TYR A 33 -2.86 3.40 -6.58
C TYR A 33 -3.97 3.88 -7.51
N ASP A 34 -5.21 3.43 -7.29
CA ASP A 34 -6.36 3.85 -8.11
C ASP A 34 -6.60 5.37 -8.02
N LYS A 35 -6.41 5.97 -6.84
CA LYS A 35 -6.60 7.41 -6.59
C LYS A 35 -5.56 8.28 -7.28
N TYR A 36 -4.28 7.90 -7.23
CA TYR A 36 -3.16 8.77 -7.63
C TYR A 36 -2.50 8.40 -8.96
N SER A 37 -2.74 7.21 -9.49
CA SER A 37 -1.99 6.73 -10.66
C SER A 37 -2.17 7.58 -11.92
N SER A 38 -3.36 8.12 -12.21
CA SER A 38 -3.55 9.03 -13.36
C SER A 38 -2.76 10.32 -13.17
N HIS A 39 -2.89 10.93 -11.99
CA HIS A 39 -2.18 12.16 -11.64
C HIS A 39 -0.66 12.00 -11.75
N CYS A 40 -0.10 10.92 -11.20
CA CYS A 40 1.33 10.68 -11.25
C CYS A 40 1.86 10.33 -12.64
N ARG A 41 1.03 9.76 -13.53
CA ARG A 41 1.41 9.56 -14.94
C ARG A 41 1.48 10.89 -15.69
N GLU A 42 0.52 11.77 -15.47
CA GLU A 42 0.51 13.11 -16.06
C GLU A 42 1.72 13.92 -15.58
N TYR A 43 1.97 13.94 -14.27
CA TYR A 43 3.18 14.53 -13.68
C TYR A 43 4.47 14.01 -14.34
N ALA A 44 4.60 12.68 -14.47
CA ALA A 44 5.78 12.08 -15.07
C ALA A 44 5.98 12.52 -16.54
N VAL A 45 4.91 12.61 -17.33
CA VAL A 45 4.97 13.10 -18.72
C VAL A 45 5.37 14.57 -18.77
N GLU A 46 4.77 15.42 -17.93
CA GLU A 46 5.07 16.85 -17.89
C GLU A 46 6.51 17.12 -17.46
N GLU A 47 7.00 16.44 -16.44
CA GLU A 47 8.37 16.62 -15.94
C GLU A 47 9.40 16.01 -16.88
N PHE A 48 9.12 14.86 -17.49
CA PHE A 48 9.97 14.30 -18.54
C PHE A 48 10.12 15.26 -19.73
N ALA A 49 9.04 15.94 -20.13
CA ALA A 49 9.08 16.92 -21.21
C ALA A 49 9.91 18.17 -20.87
N LYS A 50 10.01 18.54 -19.58
CA LYS A 50 10.84 19.67 -19.09
C LYS A 50 12.29 19.27 -18.85
N HIS A 51 12.53 18.01 -18.49
CA HIS A 51 13.82 17.47 -18.09
C HIS A 51 14.21 16.33 -19.02
N ALA A 52 14.90 16.66 -20.11
CA ALA A 52 15.27 15.73 -21.18
C ALA A 52 16.14 14.53 -20.74
N GLU A 53 16.66 14.52 -19.52
CA GLU A 53 17.47 13.43 -18.93
C GLU A 53 16.75 12.64 -17.82
N ALA A 54 15.53 13.03 -17.45
CA ALA A 54 14.79 12.34 -16.40
C ALA A 54 14.25 10.99 -16.90
N ASP A 55 14.20 9.98 -16.03
CA ASP A 55 13.47 8.74 -16.30
C ASP A 55 12.00 8.94 -15.94
N GLN A 56 11.12 8.87 -16.95
CA GLN A 56 9.68 9.02 -16.76
C GLN A 56 9.12 7.99 -15.77
N GLN A 57 9.64 6.76 -15.75
CA GLN A 57 9.20 5.74 -14.80
C GLN A 57 9.62 6.10 -13.37
N ALA A 58 10.84 6.61 -13.19
CA ALA A 58 11.31 7.07 -11.88
C ALA A 58 10.48 8.24 -11.34
N LEU A 59 10.10 9.19 -12.21
CA LEU A 59 9.23 10.33 -11.85
C LEU A 59 7.83 9.86 -11.41
N TYR A 60 7.27 8.86 -12.10
CA TYR A 60 6.00 8.25 -11.70
C TYR A 60 6.11 7.59 -10.32
N GLU A 61 7.17 6.79 -10.10
CA GLU A 61 7.39 6.10 -8.84
C GLU A 61 7.63 7.06 -7.68
N GLU A 62 8.36 8.15 -7.91
CA GLU A 62 8.59 9.21 -6.93
C GLU A 62 7.27 9.86 -6.50
N CYS A 63 6.42 10.24 -7.45
CA CYS A 63 5.10 10.81 -7.17
C CYS A 63 4.21 9.82 -6.41
N MET A 64 4.15 8.57 -6.85
CA MET A 64 3.36 7.53 -6.16
C MET A 64 3.83 7.33 -4.73
N ASN A 65 5.15 7.23 -4.51
CA ASN A 65 5.73 7.05 -3.18
C ASN A 65 5.43 8.24 -2.26
N TYR A 66 5.47 9.47 -2.76
CA TYR A 66 5.11 10.66 -1.99
C TYR A 66 3.66 10.56 -1.47
N HIS A 67 2.71 10.26 -2.36
CA HIS A 67 1.30 10.21 -2.00
C HIS A 67 0.96 9.01 -1.10
N ILE A 68 1.52 7.83 -1.38
CA ILE A 68 1.32 6.64 -0.55
C ILE A 68 1.81 6.92 0.88
N ARG A 69 3.01 7.47 1.05
CA ARG A 69 3.54 7.79 2.39
C ARG A 69 2.69 8.84 3.10
N LYS A 70 2.34 9.93 2.40
CA LYS A 70 1.58 11.04 2.99
C LYS A 70 0.19 10.64 3.45
N ASP A 71 -0.52 9.83 2.66
CA ASP A 71 -1.87 9.38 3.01
C ASP A 71 -1.83 8.23 4.04
N THR A 72 -0.80 7.38 4.02
CA THR A 72 -0.60 6.34 5.06
C THR A 72 -0.36 6.97 6.44
N ASP A 73 0.40 8.08 6.49
CA ASP A 73 0.72 8.78 7.73
C ASP A 73 -0.38 9.75 8.20
N CYS A 74 -1.50 9.86 7.49
CA CYS A 74 -2.56 10.83 7.78
C CYS A 74 -3.62 10.25 8.73
N PRO A 75 -3.67 10.68 10.01
CA PRO A 75 -4.58 10.10 11.02
C PRO A 75 -6.07 10.41 10.79
N TYR A 76 -6.38 11.30 9.83
CA TYR A 76 -7.75 11.73 9.49
C TYR A 76 -8.16 11.34 8.07
N CYS A 77 -7.24 10.79 7.26
CA CYS A 77 -7.53 10.42 5.89
C CYS A 77 -8.20 9.05 5.90
N ILE A 78 -9.54 9.03 5.90
CA ILE A 78 -10.30 7.80 5.68
C ILE A 78 -10.19 7.47 4.19
N LEU A 79 -9.23 6.64 3.83
CA LEU A 79 -9.24 5.96 2.54
C LEU A 79 -10.21 4.80 2.65
N ASP A 80 -11.46 5.08 2.31
CA ASP A 80 -12.52 4.08 2.22
C ASP A 80 -12.49 3.46 0.83
N PRO A 81 -11.98 2.22 0.65
CA PRO A 81 -11.93 1.56 -0.65
C PRO A 81 -13.34 1.27 -1.23
N GLU A 82 -14.40 1.42 -0.43
CA GLU A 82 -15.79 1.19 -0.85
C GLU A 82 -16.50 2.48 -1.33
N LYS A 83 -15.94 3.66 -1.04
CA LYS A 83 -16.43 4.93 -1.59
C LYS A 83 -15.76 5.25 -2.92
N LYS A 84 -16.31 4.67 -3.98
CA LYS A 84 -16.12 5.12 -5.36
C LYS A 84 -16.88 6.41 -5.66
#